data_AF-A0A0F9J627-F1
#
_entry.id   AF-A0A0F9J627-F1
#
_cell.length_a   1.000
_cell.length_b   1.000
_cell.length_c   1.000
_cell.angle_alpha   90.00
_cell.angle_beta   90.00
_cell.angle_gamma   90.00
#
_symmetry.space_group_name_H-M   'P 1'
#
loop_
_entity.id
_entity.type
_entity.pdbx_description
1 polymer ?
#
loop_
_entity_poly.entity_id
_entity_poly.type
_entity_poly.pdbx_seq_one_letter_code
_entity_poly.pdbx_strand_id
1 'polypeptide(L)'
;MAKRLYNNKIISQLKKWGIYNPIIEFGCAFLGLVVILLIFNIFPLKFFKSPYRETICTIIIILFFALFLIINRRKSRFKILKLNYNMNIILFVLFISTILNFLFFATDFPLYGIEPDLDNWFRASLVEKISQDGILHDFAYKNLSSFYPPLYWYILGLSSKILGIPAYMTLKYSFLVAWIILPILLYEFWKRIYNEKISFTITVIFFTFVANFSYIYIVDHLISLIFLIPYIIYYLENIKEKDFKWIDYLIAGLIGVILFSFYFLYFILIFIYYLIDFIKNPRLFIRVKLKRLFIIFSIIGILSSYYWFPLMLDIINFGFESHQNHFIRGGIIEMPLYVYITPTLISIILVSGAFYLIVKFRDEKDIKILTNLIISNFIIYFIGLIGILVGFPIMHDRFLPIFLYILIIGFGIVYIKFFAFLNKQKVLNLPKVIRDNLNKIMIYLLIISIVYQNFVNTRNLYKS
;
A
#
# COMPACT_ATOMS: atom_id res chain seq x y z
N MET A 1 34.74 2.57 -27.02
CA MET A 1 34.45 1.13 -26.78
C MET A 1 34.31 0.80 -25.28
N ALA A 2 35.24 1.25 -24.41
CA ALA A 2 35.18 1.03 -22.95
C ALA A 2 33.89 1.55 -22.26
N LYS A 3 33.38 2.73 -22.64
CA LYS A 3 32.12 3.30 -22.09
C LYS A 3 30.88 2.45 -22.41
N ARG A 4 30.84 1.78 -23.58
CA ARG A 4 29.77 0.84 -23.96
C ARG A 4 29.84 -0.47 -23.17
N LEU A 5 31.05 -0.98 -22.92
CA LEU A 5 31.27 -2.19 -22.12
C LEU A 5 30.92 -1.96 -20.64
N TYR A 6 31.28 -0.81 -20.08
CA TYR A 6 30.96 -0.44 -18.70
C TYR A 6 29.43 -0.29 -18.48
N ASN A 7 28.73 0.37 -19.42
CA ASN A 7 27.28 0.50 -19.36
C ASN A 7 26.56 -0.85 -19.45
N ASN A 8 27.03 -1.78 -20.27
CA ASN A 8 26.43 -3.12 -20.36
C ASN A 8 26.59 -3.94 -19.08
N LYS A 9 27.72 -3.79 -18.37
CA LYS A 9 27.96 -4.47 -17.09
C LYS A 9 27.02 -3.96 -15.99
N ILE A 10 26.88 -2.63 -15.86
CA ILE A 10 25.96 -2.02 -14.89
C ILE A 10 24.50 -2.40 -15.19
N ILE A 11 24.06 -2.29 -16.44
CA ILE A 11 22.68 -2.65 -16.82
C ILE A 11 22.40 -4.13 -16.55
N SER A 12 23.34 -5.02 -16.88
CA SER A 12 23.23 -6.45 -16.57
C SER A 12 23.11 -6.68 -15.06
N GLN A 13 23.90 -5.97 -14.26
CA GLN A 13 23.89 -6.09 -12.81
C GLN A 13 22.59 -5.55 -12.19
N LEU A 14 22.09 -4.40 -12.64
CA LEU A 14 20.79 -3.84 -12.24
C LEU A 14 19.62 -4.74 -12.63
N LYS A 15 19.68 -5.38 -13.81
CA LYS A 15 18.69 -6.39 -14.23
C LYS A 15 18.75 -7.63 -13.35
N LYS A 16 19.95 -8.09 -13.00
CA LYS A 16 20.15 -9.21 -12.08
C LYS A 16 19.59 -8.92 -10.68
N TRP A 17 19.70 -7.69 -10.21
CA TRP A 17 19.10 -7.27 -8.94
C TRP A 17 17.59 -7.02 -9.04
N GLY A 18 17.04 -6.95 -10.26
CA GLY A 18 15.63 -6.64 -10.50
C GLY A 18 15.28 -5.18 -10.19
N ILE A 19 16.27 -4.28 -10.21
CA ILE A 19 16.11 -2.85 -9.90
C ILE A 19 15.98 -2.02 -11.20
N TYR A 20 16.50 -2.55 -12.31
CA TYR A 20 16.52 -1.86 -13.60
C TYR A 20 15.14 -1.41 -14.09
N ASN A 21 14.13 -2.29 -14.02
CA ASN A 21 12.78 -1.97 -14.47
C ASN A 21 12.13 -0.89 -13.60
N PRO A 22 12.12 -0.99 -12.25
CA PRO A 22 11.55 0.07 -11.42
C PRO A 22 12.20 1.44 -11.68
N ILE A 23 13.53 1.52 -11.85
CA ILE A 23 14.20 2.80 -12.16
C ILE A 23 13.65 3.43 -13.44
N ILE A 24 13.48 2.64 -14.50
CA ILE A 24 12.92 3.13 -15.77
C ILE A 24 11.46 3.52 -15.61
N GLU A 25 10.68 2.69 -14.91
CA GLU A 25 9.26 2.95 -14.66
C GLU A 25 9.08 4.25 -13.88
N PHE A 26 9.89 4.50 -12.85
CA PHE A 26 9.95 5.78 -12.13
C PHE A 26 10.34 6.95 -13.02
N GLY A 27 11.41 6.80 -13.81
CA GLY A 27 11.86 7.86 -14.72
C GLY A 27 10.78 8.27 -15.71
N CYS A 28 10.08 7.30 -16.30
CA CYS A 28 8.96 7.55 -17.20
C CYS A 28 7.76 8.18 -16.50
N ALA A 29 7.37 7.67 -15.32
CA ALA A 29 6.26 8.23 -14.54
C ALA A 29 6.55 9.68 -14.10
N PHE A 30 7.78 9.95 -13.66
CA PHE A 30 8.23 11.27 -13.26
C PHE A 30 8.22 12.26 -14.42
N LEU A 31 8.79 11.89 -15.57
CA LEU A 31 8.79 12.75 -16.76
C LEU A 31 7.37 13.05 -17.24
N GLY A 32 6.48 12.05 -17.25
CA GLY A 32 5.08 12.26 -17.58
C GLY A 32 4.40 13.22 -16.62
N LEU A 33 4.67 13.12 -15.32
CA LEU A 33 4.15 14.05 -14.32
C LEU A 33 4.65 15.48 -14.53
N VAL A 34 5.94 15.68 -14.82
CA VAL A 34 6.49 17.01 -15.11
C VAL A 34 5.73 17.65 -16.27
N VAL A 35 5.47 16.91 -17.34
CA VAL A 35 4.66 17.39 -18.47
C VAL A 35 3.24 17.77 -18.03
N ILE A 36 2.59 16.95 -17.19
CA ILE A 36 1.26 17.24 -16.65
C ILE A 36 1.26 18.53 -15.81
N LEU A 37 2.26 18.72 -14.95
CA LEU A 37 2.37 19.93 -14.12
C LEU A 37 2.61 21.18 -14.96
N LEU A 38 3.43 21.08 -16.01
CA LEU A 38 3.60 22.17 -16.97
C LEU A 38 2.29 22.53 -17.67
N ILE A 39 1.50 21.52 -18.04
CA ILE A 39 0.17 21.72 -18.62
C ILE A 39 -0.76 22.42 -17.63
N PHE A 40 -0.81 21.99 -16.36
CA PHE A 40 -1.66 22.61 -15.34
C PHE A 40 -1.29 24.07 -15.05
N ASN A 41 -0.01 24.44 -15.12
CA ASN A 41 0.43 25.83 -14.98
C ASN A 41 -0.12 26.77 -16.08
N ILE A 42 -0.56 26.23 -17.22
CA ILE A 42 -1.16 27.01 -18.31
C ILE A 42 -2.67 27.24 -18.07
N PHE A 43 -3.32 26.40 -17.25
CA PHE A 43 -4.76 26.51 -17.00
C PHE A 43 -5.08 27.69 -16.06
N PRO A 44 -6.05 28.55 -16.42
CA PRO A 44 -6.57 29.57 -15.52
C PRO A 44 -7.08 28.98 -14.19
N LEU A 45 -6.81 29.67 -13.06
CA LEU A 45 -7.19 29.22 -11.71
C LEU A 45 -8.68 28.87 -11.55
N LYS A 46 -9.57 29.51 -12.34
CA LYS A 46 -11.01 29.22 -12.35
C LYS A 46 -11.34 27.76 -12.69
N PHE A 47 -10.49 27.07 -13.45
CA PHE A 47 -10.70 25.66 -13.82
C PHE A 47 -10.48 24.69 -12.66
N PHE A 48 -9.78 25.11 -11.61
CA PHE A 48 -9.58 24.33 -10.39
C PHE A 48 -10.72 24.53 -9.37
N LYS A 49 -11.70 25.39 -9.68
CA LYS A 49 -12.89 25.62 -8.85
C LYS A 49 -14.10 24.86 -9.40
N SER A 50 -15.10 24.66 -8.55
CA SER A 50 -16.40 24.12 -8.96
C SER A 50 -17.11 25.06 -9.94
N PRO A 51 -17.83 24.56 -10.97
CA PRO A 51 -18.10 23.15 -11.29
C PRO A 51 -17.06 22.50 -12.23
N TYR A 52 -16.10 23.27 -12.75
CA TYR A 52 -15.15 22.78 -13.77
C TYR A 52 -14.27 21.63 -13.28
N ARG A 53 -13.95 21.61 -11.98
CA ARG A 53 -13.11 20.59 -11.36
C ARG A 53 -13.65 19.15 -11.58
N GLU A 54 -14.94 18.91 -11.34
CA GLU A 54 -15.56 17.58 -11.51
C GLU A 54 -15.55 17.15 -12.99
N THR A 55 -15.89 18.07 -13.89
CA THR A 55 -15.86 17.84 -15.33
C THR A 55 -14.45 17.50 -15.82
N ILE A 56 -13.43 18.22 -15.36
CA ILE A 56 -12.04 17.98 -15.76
C ILE A 56 -11.54 16.64 -15.24
N CYS A 57 -11.82 16.28 -13.98
CA CYS A 57 -11.49 14.95 -13.47
C CYS A 57 -12.15 13.83 -14.29
N THR A 58 -13.42 14.02 -14.67
CA THR A 58 -14.14 13.07 -15.53
C THR A 58 -13.48 12.94 -16.90
N ILE A 59 -13.05 14.06 -17.50
CA ILE A 59 -12.30 14.06 -18.76
C ILE A 59 -10.97 13.32 -18.59
N ILE A 60 -10.21 13.55 -17.52
CA ILE A 60 -8.95 12.84 -17.23
C ILE A 60 -9.19 11.32 -17.15
N ILE A 61 -10.25 10.89 -16.48
CA ILE A 61 -10.65 9.48 -16.37
C ILE A 61 -10.95 8.87 -17.76
N ILE A 62 -11.73 9.57 -18.59
CA ILE A 62 -12.07 9.13 -19.95
C ILE A 62 -10.81 9.07 -20.83
N LEU A 63 -9.94 10.07 -20.74
CA LEU A 63 -8.68 10.11 -21.48
C LEU A 63 -7.74 8.98 -21.07
N PHE A 64 -7.62 8.67 -19.78
CA PHE A 64 -6.88 7.51 -19.31
C PHE A 64 -7.43 6.21 -19.92
N PHE A 65 -8.76 6.03 -19.90
CA PHE A 65 -9.38 4.85 -20.51
C PHE A 65 -9.06 4.76 -22.00
N ALA A 66 -9.20 5.87 -22.75
CA ALA A 66 -8.87 5.92 -24.17
C ALA A 66 -7.39 5.60 -24.44
N LEU A 67 -6.47 6.22 -23.69
CA LEU A 67 -5.03 5.99 -23.79
C LEU A 67 -4.67 4.54 -23.48
N PHE A 68 -5.27 3.96 -22.44
CA PHE A 68 -5.09 2.54 -22.11
C PHE A 68 -5.48 1.66 -23.29
N LEU A 69 -6.65 1.91 -23.90
CA LEU A 69 -7.12 1.15 -25.06
C LEU A 69 -6.18 1.31 -26.26
N ILE A 70 -5.67 2.52 -26.51
CA ILE A 70 -4.76 2.82 -27.63
C ILE A 70 -3.41 2.11 -27.42
N ILE A 71 -2.80 2.25 -26.25
CA ILE A 71 -1.50 1.67 -25.91
C ILE A 71 -1.51 0.16 -26.03
N ASN A 72 -2.59 -0.49 -25.61
CA ASN A 72 -2.68 -1.94 -25.58
C ASN A 72 -3.23 -2.54 -26.89
N ARG A 73 -3.58 -1.71 -27.90
CA ARG A 73 -3.95 -2.19 -29.24
C ARG A 73 -2.72 -2.69 -29.98
N ARG A 74 -2.75 -3.96 -30.38
CA ARG A 74 -1.71 -4.54 -31.25
C ARG A 74 -1.91 -4.11 -32.71
N LYS A 75 -0.82 -3.85 -33.44
CA LYS A 75 -0.81 -3.60 -34.91
C LYS A 75 -1.21 -4.81 -35.79
N SER A 76 -1.63 -5.94 -35.22
CA SER A 76 -1.95 -7.16 -35.98
C SER A 76 -3.38 -7.10 -36.55
N ARG A 77 -3.57 -7.69 -37.74
CA ARG A 77 -4.89 -7.88 -38.41
C ARG A 77 -5.95 -8.52 -37.50
N PHE A 78 -5.54 -9.26 -36.48
CA PHE A 78 -6.41 -9.77 -35.41
C PHE A 78 -6.19 -8.95 -34.13
N LYS A 79 -7.04 -7.94 -33.92
CA LYS A 79 -7.03 -6.95 -32.81
C LYS A 79 -7.11 -7.61 -31.42
N ILE A 80 -6.03 -8.21 -30.92
CA ILE A 80 -5.94 -8.75 -29.56
C ILE A 80 -5.23 -7.73 -28.67
N LEU A 81 -5.87 -7.32 -27.57
CA LEU A 81 -5.22 -6.55 -26.51
C LEU A 81 -4.20 -7.45 -25.80
N LYS A 82 -2.92 -7.07 -25.84
CA LYS A 82 -1.88 -7.73 -25.03
C LYS A 82 -1.35 -6.69 -24.07
N LEU A 83 -1.61 -6.90 -22.77
CA LEU A 83 -1.09 -6.01 -21.74
C LEU A 83 0.42 -6.13 -21.63
N ASN A 84 1.10 -5.00 -21.75
CA ASN A 84 2.43 -4.83 -21.19
C ASN A 84 2.26 -4.31 -19.75
N TYR A 85 2.33 -5.20 -18.76
CA TYR A 85 1.99 -4.84 -17.38
C TYR A 85 2.89 -3.74 -16.81
N ASN A 86 4.18 -3.75 -17.14
CA ASN A 86 5.14 -2.70 -16.76
C ASN A 86 4.74 -1.32 -17.35
N MET A 87 4.31 -1.28 -18.60
CA MET A 87 3.83 -0.03 -19.21
C MET A 87 2.49 0.43 -18.62
N ASN A 88 1.61 -0.52 -18.30
CA ASN A 88 0.29 -0.21 -17.75
C ASN A 88 0.36 0.24 -16.29
N ILE A 89 1.34 -0.22 -15.49
CA ILE A 89 1.52 0.31 -14.14
C ILE A 89 1.97 1.78 -14.19
N ILE A 90 2.87 2.14 -15.12
CA ILE A 90 3.23 3.55 -15.35
C ILE A 90 2.00 4.36 -15.75
N LEU A 91 1.20 3.87 -16.69
CA LEU A 91 -0.01 4.57 -17.14
C LEU A 91 -1.01 4.76 -15.99
N PHE A 92 -1.19 3.74 -15.15
CA PHE A 92 -2.04 3.82 -13.96
C PHE A 92 -1.52 4.86 -12.95
N VAL A 93 -0.21 4.87 -12.71
CA VAL A 93 0.45 5.84 -11.82
C VAL A 93 0.27 7.27 -12.34
N LEU A 94 0.49 7.49 -13.64
CA LEU A 94 0.26 8.79 -14.26
C LEU A 94 -1.19 9.22 -14.10
N PHE A 95 -2.14 8.31 -14.27
CA PHE A 95 -3.55 8.59 -14.09
C PHE A 95 -3.92 9.04 -12.68
N ILE A 96 -3.60 8.23 -11.66
CA ILE A 96 -3.92 8.60 -10.27
C ILE A 96 -3.19 9.87 -9.84
N SER A 97 -1.92 10.03 -10.26
CA SER A 97 -1.13 11.21 -9.94
C SER A 97 -1.67 12.45 -10.64
N THR A 98 -2.18 12.34 -11.87
CA THR A 98 -2.81 13.46 -12.58
C THR A 98 -4.05 13.94 -11.84
N ILE A 99 -4.92 13.03 -11.40
CA ILE A 99 -6.12 13.38 -10.62
C ILE A 99 -5.69 14.09 -9.33
N LEU A 100 -4.81 13.48 -8.55
CA LEU A 100 -4.39 14.05 -7.27
C LEU A 100 -3.73 15.42 -7.46
N ASN A 101 -2.78 15.56 -8.38
CA ASN A 101 -2.13 16.84 -8.65
C ASN A 101 -3.15 17.89 -9.09
N PHE A 102 -4.12 17.53 -9.94
CA PHE A 102 -5.19 18.44 -10.33
C PHE A 102 -6.03 18.88 -9.12
N LEU A 103 -6.37 17.95 -8.22
CA LEU A 103 -7.13 18.25 -7.02
C LEU A 103 -6.36 19.14 -6.05
N PHE A 104 -5.04 18.98 -5.91
CA PHE A 104 -4.21 19.76 -4.98
C PHE A 104 -3.50 20.96 -5.63
N PHE A 105 -3.72 21.21 -6.91
CA PHE A 105 -2.93 22.18 -7.66
C PHE A 105 -3.02 23.60 -7.08
N ALA A 106 -4.23 24.03 -6.70
CA ALA A 106 -4.53 25.40 -6.30
C ALA A 106 -4.46 25.67 -4.78
N THR A 107 -3.82 24.79 -4.00
CA THR A 107 -3.66 24.95 -2.55
C THR A 107 -2.24 24.59 -2.12
N ASP A 108 -1.67 25.29 -1.15
CA ASP A 108 -0.36 24.94 -0.60
C ASP A 108 -0.43 23.85 0.47
N PHE A 109 -1.63 23.52 0.92
CA PHE A 109 -1.86 22.57 2.01
C PHE A 109 -2.10 21.15 1.49
N PRO A 110 -1.81 20.13 2.32
CA PRO A 110 -2.23 18.76 2.05
C PRO A 110 -3.76 18.63 2.05
N LEU A 111 -4.27 17.46 1.67
CA LEU A 111 -5.70 17.15 1.79
C LEU A 111 -6.17 17.38 3.23
N TYR A 112 -7.33 18.03 3.38
CA TYR A 112 -7.90 18.44 4.67
C TYR A 112 -7.12 19.53 5.40
N GLY A 113 -6.22 20.25 4.73
CA GLY A 113 -5.53 21.38 5.36
C GLY A 113 -4.70 20.97 6.58
N ILE A 114 -4.65 21.83 7.59
CA ILE A 114 -4.07 21.55 8.92
C ILE A 114 -5.19 21.16 9.92
N GLU A 115 -6.27 20.55 9.42
CA GLU A 115 -7.45 20.26 10.24
C GLU A 115 -7.14 19.31 11.41
N PRO A 116 -7.67 19.59 12.62
CA PRO A 116 -7.48 18.75 13.81
C PRO A 116 -7.95 17.31 13.65
N ASP A 117 -9.10 17.11 12.98
CA ASP A 117 -9.83 15.84 12.94
C ASP A 117 -9.15 14.75 12.09
N LEU A 118 -8.16 15.13 11.29
CA LEU A 118 -7.49 14.25 10.34
C LEU A 118 -5.97 14.27 10.53
N ASP A 119 -5.54 14.60 11.74
CA ASP A 119 -4.17 14.38 12.23
C ASP A 119 -3.08 15.24 11.54
N ASN A 120 -3.44 16.10 10.59
CA ASN A 120 -2.45 16.89 9.84
C ASN A 120 -1.74 17.95 10.68
N TRP A 121 -2.38 18.46 11.72
CA TRP A 121 -1.77 19.42 12.64
C TRP A 121 -0.59 18.84 13.41
N PHE A 122 -0.69 17.62 13.94
CA PHE A 122 0.42 17.01 14.64
C PHE A 122 1.53 16.64 13.66
N ARG A 123 1.16 16.17 12.45
CA ARG A 123 2.13 15.85 11.38
C ARG A 123 2.92 17.09 10.98
N ALA A 124 2.25 18.21 10.79
CA ALA A 124 2.90 19.48 10.46
C ALA A 124 3.83 19.93 11.60
N SER A 125 3.39 19.80 12.86
CA SER A 125 4.21 20.09 14.04
C SER A 125 5.48 19.23 14.10
N LEU A 126 5.36 17.91 13.88
CA LEU A 126 6.52 17.00 13.84
C LEU A 126 7.52 17.42 12.78
N VAL A 127 7.05 17.61 11.54
CA VAL A 127 7.91 17.98 10.41
C VAL A 127 8.57 19.34 10.64
N GLU A 128 7.84 20.31 11.19
CA GLU A 128 8.36 21.64 11.52
C GLU A 128 9.48 21.56 12.55
N LYS A 129 9.26 20.88 13.69
CA LYS A 129 10.27 20.71 14.74
C LYS A 129 11.54 20.03 14.22
N ILE A 130 11.39 18.91 13.50
CA ILE A 130 12.52 18.22 12.88
C ILE A 130 13.24 19.12 11.87
N SER A 131 12.52 19.98 11.15
CA SER A 131 13.13 20.88 10.17
C SER A 131 14.00 21.96 10.80
N GLN A 132 13.77 22.30 12.08
CA GLN A 132 14.54 23.31 12.80
C GLN A 132 15.93 22.76 13.19
N ASP A 133 15.98 21.65 13.94
CA ASP A 133 17.24 21.13 14.49
C ASP A 133 17.68 19.77 13.93
N GLY A 134 16.80 19.03 13.25
CA GLY A 134 17.10 17.70 12.72
C GLY A 134 17.02 16.59 13.78
N ILE A 135 16.43 16.87 14.93
CA ILE A 135 16.31 15.93 16.05
C ILE A 135 14.87 15.39 16.11
N LEU A 136 14.71 14.17 16.62
CA LEU A 136 13.39 13.57 16.87
C LEU A 136 12.78 14.15 18.13
N HIS A 137 11.60 14.75 18.00
CA HIS A 137 10.86 15.37 19.11
C HIS A 137 9.48 14.77 19.23
N ASP A 138 8.93 14.81 20.44
CA ASP A 138 7.48 14.74 20.59
C ASP A 138 6.80 15.93 19.86
N PHE A 139 5.63 15.64 19.28
CA PHE A 139 4.90 16.62 18.48
C PHE A 139 4.30 17.74 19.34
N ALA A 140 3.98 17.48 20.61
CA ALA A 140 3.31 18.44 21.51
C ALA A 140 4.26 18.96 22.59
N TYR A 141 4.86 18.06 23.36
CA TYR A 141 5.59 18.41 24.58
C TYR A 141 7.08 18.62 24.33
N LYS A 142 7.71 19.45 25.17
CA LYS A 142 9.16 19.66 25.15
C LYS A 142 9.84 18.55 25.95
N ASN A 143 11.05 18.19 25.53
CA ASN A 143 11.92 17.23 26.22
C ASN A 143 11.33 15.82 26.40
N LEU A 144 10.32 15.46 25.60
CA LEU A 144 9.85 14.08 25.48
C LEU A 144 10.24 13.51 24.12
N SER A 145 10.54 12.22 24.11
CA SER A 145 10.80 11.45 22.91
C SER A 145 9.53 11.32 22.08
N SER A 146 9.68 11.22 20.76
CA SER A 146 8.54 11.03 19.86
C SER A 146 7.75 9.79 20.24
N PHE A 147 6.44 9.95 20.48
CA PHE A 147 5.53 8.82 20.61
C PHE A 147 5.28 8.13 19.24
N TYR A 148 5.23 8.90 18.16
CA TYR A 148 4.92 8.37 16.82
C TYR A 148 6.17 7.82 16.10
N PRO A 149 6.02 6.76 15.28
CA PRO A 149 7.11 6.22 14.47
C PRO A 149 7.72 7.33 13.60
N PRO A 150 9.04 7.51 13.61
CA PRO A 150 9.60 8.77 13.16
C PRO A 150 9.98 8.77 11.69
N LEU A 151 10.21 7.62 11.05
CA LEU A 151 11.00 7.58 9.82
C LEU A 151 10.41 8.43 8.70
N TYR A 152 9.09 8.37 8.49
CA TYR A 152 8.44 9.20 7.49
C TYR A 152 8.60 10.69 7.81
N TRP A 153 8.20 11.10 9.01
CA TRP A 153 8.24 12.49 9.46
C TRP A 153 9.67 13.04 9.51
N TYR A 154 10.64 12.21 9.84
CA TYR A 154 12.06 12.51 9.85
C TYR A 154 12.58 12.84 8.46
N ILE A 155 12.28 11.98 7.47
CA ILE A 155 12.63 12.23 6.07
C ILE A 155 12.02 13.55 5.60
N LEU A 156 10.77 13.83 5.96
CA LEU A 156 10.10 15.08 5.59
C LEU A 156 10.70 16.30 6.27
N GLY A 157 10.98 16.26 7.57
CA GLY A 157 11.59 17.38 8.29
C GLY A 157 12.99 17.70 7.76
N LEU A 158 13.80 16.68 7.49
CA LEU A 158 15.09 16.88 6.83
C LEU A 158 14.94 17.44 5.41
N SER A 159 13.96 16.96 4.64
CA SER A 159 13.69 17.48 3.30
C SER A 159 13.27 18.95 3.33
N SER A 160 12.39 19.32 4.27
CA SER A 160 11.99 20.70 4.56
C SER A 160 13.21 21.58 4.84
N LYS A 161 14.07 21.14 5.76
CA LYS A 161 15.32 21.84 6.13
C LYS A 161 16.28 22.02 4.95
N ILE A 162 16.53 20.96 4.19
CA ILE A 162 17.49 20.96 3.08
C ILE A 162 16.99 21.81 1.91
N LEU A 163 15.70 21.76 1.61
CA LEU A 163 15.12 22.43 0.45
C LEU A 163 14.61 23.85 0.77
N GLY A 164 14.54 24.23 2.05
CA GLY A 164 13.94 25.50 2.48
C GLY A 164 12.44 25.58 2.21
N ILE A 165 11.76 24.45 2.12
CA ILE A 165 10.32 24.35 1.85
C ILE A 165 9.59 24.29 3.19
N PRO A 166 8.57 25.13 3.45
CA PRO A 166 7.79 25.05 4.68
C PRO A 166 7.27 23.63 4.99
N ALA A 167 7.23 23.25 6.27
CA ALA A 167 6.86 21.89 6.68
C ALA A 167 5.49 21.43 6.15
N TYR A 168 4.49 22.30 6.18
CA TYR A 168 3.14 21.99 5.70
C TYR A 168 3.10 21.74 4.17
N MET A 169 3.92 22.45 3.39
CA MET A 169 4.05 22.20 1.95
C MET A 169 4.76 20.87 1.69
N THR A 170 5.78 20.56 2.50
CA THR A 170 6.50 19.28 2.41
C THR A 170 5.56 18.09 2.59
N LEU A 171 4.57 18.19 3.49
CA LEU A 171 3.50 17.18 3.62
C LEU A 171 2.67 17.01 2.35
N LYS A 172 2.23 18.11 1.72
CA LYS A 172 1.49 18.06 0.45
C LYS A 172 2.32 17.34 -0.61
N TYR A 173 3.58 17.73 -0.78
CA TYR A 173 4.45 17.15 -1.81
C TYR A 173 4.74 15.68 -1.54
N SER A 174 4.98 15.30 -0.28
CA SER A 174 5.26 13.91 0.06
C SER A 174 4.07 13.00 -0.22
N PHE A 175 2.85 13.47 0.04
CA PHE A 175 1.63 12.76 -0.31
C PHE A 175 1.54 12.51 -1.81
N LEU A 176 1.74 13.55 -2.63
CA LEU A 176 1.73 13.43 -4.09
C LEU A 176 2.83 12.49 -4.60
N VAL A 177 4.04 12.59 -4.05
CA VAL A 177 5.18 11.74 -4.42
C VAL A 177 4.93 10.28 -4.05
N ALA A 178 4.32 10.02 -2.90
CA ALA A 178 3.99 8.66 -2.48
C ALA A 178 3.07 7.94 -3.47
N TRP A 179 2.07 8.63 -4.05
CA TRP A 179 1.18 8.02 -5.05
C TRP A 179 1.83 7.77 -6.41
N ILE A 180 3.01 8.35 -6.66
CA ILE A 180 3.84 7.98 -7.80
C ILE A 180 4.65 6.73 -7.49
N ILE A 181 5.27 6.72 -6.31
CA ILE A 181 6.29 5.73 -5.96
C ILE A 181 5.68 4.39 -5.55
N LEU A 182 4.71 4.43 -4.63
CA LEU A 182 4.21 3.25 -3.94
C LEU A 182 3.51 2.24 -4.85
N PRO A 183 2.70 2.59 -5.87
CA PRO A 183 2.11 1.60 -6.75
C PRO A 183 3.16 0.80 -7.53
N ILE A 184 4.21 1.46 -8.03
CA ILE A 184 5.29 0.80 -8.78
C ILE A 184 6.06 -0.14 -7.86
N LEU A 185 6.46 0.33 -6.67
CA LEU A 185 7.14 -0.51 -5.70
C LEU A 185 6.29 -1.70 -5.28
N LEU A 186 5.00 -1.50 -5.02
CA LEU A 186 4.09 -2.59 -4.65
C LEU A 186 3.98 -3.64 -5.76
N TYR A 187 3.83 -3.19 -7.00
CA TYR A 187 3.80 -4.07 -8.17
C TYR A 187 5.08 -4.91 -8.29
N GLU A 188 6.25 -4.28 -8.15
CA GLU A 188 7.55 -4.95 -8.20
C GLU A 188 7.75 -5.93 -7.05
N PHE A 189 7.26 -5.60 -5.87
CA PHE A 189 7.35 -6.47 -4.70
C PHE A 189 6.45 -7.71 -4.86
N TRP A 190 5.23 -7.55 -5.37
CA TRP A 190 4.37 -8.69 -5.70
C TRP A 190 4.94 -9.57 -6.80
N LYS A 191 5.70 -9.02 -7.75
CA LYS A 191 6.39 -9.83 -8.78
C LYS A 191 7.43 -10.81 -8.21
N ARG A 192 7.85 -10.64 -6.96
CA ARG A 192 8.70 -11.61 -6.25
C ARG A 192 7.93 -12.84 -5.77
N ILE A 193 6.61 -12.76 -5.69
CA ILE A 193 5.72 -13.81 -5.18
C ILE A 193 4.85 -14.39 -6.31
N TYR A 194 4.29 -13.51 -7.15
CA TYR A 194 3.37 -13.87 -8.24
C TYR A 194 3.87 -13.40 -9.60
N ASN A 195 3.22 -13.85 -10.67
CA ASN A 195 3.49 -13.35 -12.01
C ASN A 195 2.99 -11.90 -12.19
N GLU A 196 3.42 -11.27 -13.29
CA GLU A 196 3.08 -9.88 -13.62
C GLU A 196 1.57 -9.60 -13.63
N LYS A 197 0.75 -10.57 -14.05
CA LYS A 197 -0.71 -10.39 -14.17
C LYS A 197 -1.34 -10.22 -12.80
N ILE A 198 -1.08 -11.16 -11.90
CA ILE A 198 -1.62 -11.14 -10.54
C ILE A 198 -1.07 -9.93 -9.79
N SER A 199 0.23 -9.66 -9.91
CA SER A 199 0.88 -8.52 -9.26
C SER A 199 0.27 -7.18 -9.69
N PHE A 200 0.02 -7.00 -10.99
CA PHE A 200 -0.65 -5.81 -11.51
C PHE A 200 -2.07 -5.69 -10.99
N THR A 201 -2.85 -6.78 -11.05
CA THR A 201 -4.24 -6.80 -10.59
C THR A 201 -4.36 -6.46 -9.10
N ILE A 202 -3.56 -7.09 -8.24
CA ILE A 202 -3.56 -6.79 -6.79
C ILE A 202 -3.25 -5.31 -6.55
N THR A 203 -2.19 -4.80 -7.20
CA THR A 203 -1.74 -3.42 -7.01
C THR A 203 -2.81 -2.43 -7.42
N VAL A 204 -3.34 -2.54 -8.64
CA VAL A 204 -4.29 -1.56 -9.16
C VAL A 204 -5.62 -1.60 -8.40
N ILE A 205 -6.08 -2.79 -8.00
CA ILE A 205 -7.30 -2.91 -7.19
C ILE A 205 -7.09 -2.33 -5.79
N PHE A 206 -5.95 -2.59 -5.16
CA PHE A 206 -5.65 -2.02 -3.84
C PHE A 206 -5.68 -0.48 -3.85
N PHE A 207 -4.98 0.14 -4.81
CA PHE A 207 -4.93 1.60 -5.00
C PHE A 207 -6.25 2.21 -5.50
N THR A 208 -7.19 1.38 -5.99
CA THR A 208 -8.50 1.87 -6.43
C THR A 208 -9.56 1.75 -5.34
N PHE A 209 -9.53 0.68 -4.54
CA PHE A 209 -10.62 0.32 -3.64
C PHE A 209 -10.30 0.53 -2.16
N VAL A 210 -9.05 0.28 -1.73
CA VAL A 210 -8.65 0.41 -0.31
C VAL A 210 -7.84 1.68 -0.09
N ALA A 211 -6.67 1.78 -0.72
CA ALA A 211 -5.87 2.99 -0.69
C ALA A 211 -6.35 3.93 -1.79
N ASN A 212 -7.61 4.37 -1.72
CA ASN A 212 -8.14 5.35 -2.66
C ASN A 212 -7.74 6.78 -2.25
N PHE A 213 -8.20 7.79 -2.98
CA PHE A 213 -7.82 9.18 -2.75
C PHE A 213 -8.16 9.71 -1.36
N SER A 214 -9.16 9.17 -0.67
CA SER A 214 -9.48 9.55 0.71
C SER A 214 -8.42 9.08 1.71
N TYR A 215 -7.55 8.13 1.36
CA TYR A 215 -6.48 7.63 2.23
C TYR A 215 -5.11 8.26 1.94
N ILE A 216 -5.05 9.33 1.12
CA ILE A 216 -3.79 10.03 0.80
C ILE A 216 -3.05 10.57 2.02
N TYR A 217 -3.76 10.90 3.10
CA TYR A 217 -3.15 11.54 4.27
C TYR A 217 -2.42 10.56 5.22
N ILE A 218 -2.60 9.24 5.06
CA ILE A 218 -2.01 8.20 5.93
C ILE A 218 -0.78 7.53 5.31
N VAL A 219 0.06 8.26 4.57
CA VAL A 219 1.20 7.68 3.82
C VAL A 219 2.16 6.91 4.72
N ASP A 220 2.42 7.40 5.92
CA ASP A 220 3.26 6.76 6.93
C ASP A 220 2.78 5.34 7.24
N HIS A 221 1.47 5.18 7.48
CA HIS A 221 0.83 3.89 7.69
C HIS A 221 0.82 3.05 6.40
N LEU A 222 0.56 3.70 5.26
CA LEU A 222 0.35 3.04 3.98
C LEU A 222 1.59 2.27 3.52
N ILE A 223 2.79 2.80 3.75
CA ILE A 223 4.05 2.13 3.41
C ILE A 223 4.15 0.80 4.14
N SER A 224 3.92 0.79 5.46
CA SER A 224 3.92 -0.46 6.22
C SER A 224 2.79 -1.38 5.79
N LEU A 225 1.57 -0.85 5.58
CA LEU A 225 0.41 -1.61 5.14
C LEU A 225 0.68 -2.42 3.86
N ILE A 226 1.20 -1.78 2.81
CA ILE A 226 1.34 -2.41 1.50
C ILE A 226 2.47 -3.44 1.44
N PHE A 227 3.55 -3.23 2.19
CA PHE A 227 4.70 -4.12 2.15
C PHE A 227 4.68 -5.20 3.22
N LEU A 228 3.89 -5.06 4.29
CA LEU A 228 3.81 -6.05 5.37
C LEU A 228 3.44 -7.45 4.87
N ILE A 229 2.35 -7.57 4.11
CA ILE A 229 1.84 -8.87 3.66
C ILE A 229 2.83 -9.58 2.72
N PRO A 230 3.33 -8.94 1.64
CA PRO A 230 4.31 -9.61 0.80
C PRO A 230 5.66 -9.81 1.52
N TYR A 231 6.02 -8.98 2.50
CA TYR A 231 7.19 -9.21 3.37
C TYR A 231 7.05 -10.52 4.16
N ILE A 232 5.90 -10.75 4.80
CA ILE A 232 5.59 -11.99 5.53
C ILE A 232 5.66 -13.19 4.59
N ILE A 233 4.94 -13.12 3.45
CA ILE A 233 4.88 -14.23 2.50
C ILE A 233 6.27 -14.57 1.96
N TYR A 234 7.03 -13.58 1.51
CA TYR A 234 8.30 -13.80 0.85
C TYR A 234 9.42 -14.16 1.83
N TYR A 235 9.75 -13.29 2.77
CA TYR A 235 10.93 -13.45 3.63
C TYR A 235 10.66 -14.39 4.80
N LEU A 236 9.49 -14.32 5.42
CA LEU A 236 9.23 -15.08 6.63
C LEU A 236 8.72 -16.50 6.34
N GLU A 237 7.94 -16.70 5.27
CA GLU A 237 7.29 -17.98 5.00
C GLU A 237 7.82 -18.75 3.76
N ASN A 238 8.08 -18.11 2.62
CA ASN A 238 8.30 -18.84 1.36
C ASN A 238 9.72 -19.32 1.10
N ILE A 239 10.75 -18.67 1.65
CA ILE A 239 12.12 -19.17 1.53
C ILE A 239 12.34 -20.33 2.51
N LYS A 240 12.85 -21.46 2.04
CA LYS A 240 13.16 -22.62 2.91
C LYS A 240 14.37 -22.32 3.78
N GLU A 241 14.39 -22.80 5.02
CA GLU A 241 15.48 -22.50 5.98
C GLU A 241 16.87 -22.88 5.45
N LYS A 242 16.98 -24.01 4.76
CA LYS A 242 18.23 -24.46 4.14
C LYS A 242 18.75 -23.54 3.03
N ASP A 243 17.87 -22.77 2.41
CA ASP A 243 18.18 -21.90 1.29
C ASP A 243 18.38 -20.43 1.75
N PHE A 244 18.12 -20.15 3.04
CA PHE A 244 18.18 -18.81 3.64
C PHE A 244 19.61 -18.49 4.08
N LYS A 245 20.23 -17.50 3.43
CA LYS A 245 21.63 -17.11 3.68
C LYS A 245 21.70 -15.93 4.65
N TRP A 246 22.91 -15.64 5.16
CA TRP A 246 23.14 -14.47 6.02
C TRP A 246 22.67 -13.15 5.40
N ILE A 247 22.92 -12.97 4.11
CA ILE A 247 22.46 -11.78 3.38
C ILE A 247 20.93 -11.66 3.38
N ASP A 248 20.19 -12.78 3.37
CA ASP A 248 18.73 -12.77 3.41
C ASP A 248 18.22 -12.35 4.80
N TYR A 249 18.90 -12.75 5.88
CA TYR A 249 18.58 -12.27 7.24
C TYR A 249 18.79 -10.77 7.36
N LEU A 250 19.90 -10.26 6.81
CA LEU A 250 20.19 -8.83 6.80
C LEU A 250 19.16 -8.06 6.00
N ILE A 251 18.83 -8.50 4.78
CA ILE A 251 17.85 -7.84 3.92
C ILE A 251 16.46 -7.86 4.57
N ALA A 252 16.02 -9.02 5.08
CA ALA A 252 14.73 -9.14 5.75
C ALA A 252 14.68 -8.25 7.00
N GLY A 253 15.74 -8.27 7.82
CA GLY A 253 15.88 -7.41 8.99
C GLY A 253 15.80 -5.93 8.63
N LEU A 254 16.57 -5.47 7.65
CA LEU A 254 16.57 -4.06 7.20
C LEU A 254 15.22 -3.62 6.63
N ILE A 255 14.55 -4.45 5.82
CA ILE A 255 13.18 -4.16 5.37
C ILE A 255 12.26 -4.08 6.58
N GLY A 256 12.37 -5.01 7.53
CA GLY A 256 11.62 -4.99 8.77
C GLY A 256 11.85 -3.71 9.59
N VAL A 257 13.09 -3.22 9.71
CA VAL A 257 13.42 -1.95 10.38
C VAL A 257 12.71 -0.78 9.72
N ILE A 258 12.73 -0.72 8.39
CA ILE A 258 12.06 0.33 7.62
C ILE A 258 10.56 0.27 7.92
N LEU A 259 9.90 -0.88 7.70
CA LEU A 259 8.45 -1.01 7.92
C LEU A 259 8.05 -0.75 9.38
N PHE A 260 8.87 -1.18 10.34
CA PHE A 260 8.62 -0.93 11.76
C PHE A 260 8.73 0.57 12.09
N SER A 261 9.73 1.25 11.53
CA SER A 261 9.96 2.68 11.77
C SER A 261 8.96 3.59 11.04
N PHE A 262 8.28 3.08 10.00
CA PHE A 262 7.13 3.74 9.37
C PHE A 262 5.85 3.55 10.19
N TYR A 263 5.55 2.33 10.62
CA TYR A 263 4.37 2.05 11.45
C TYR A 263 4.48 0.71 12.19
N PHE A 264 4.91 0.75 13.46
CA PHE A 264 5.20 -0.46 14.25
C PHE A 264 3.96 -1.28 14.61
N LEU A 265 2.77 -0.65 14.71
CA LEU A 265 1.56 -1.31 15.20
C LEU A 265 1.22 -2.58 14.40
N TYR A 266 1.49 -2.58 13.09
CA TYR A 266 1.23 -3.71 12.21
C TYR A 266 2.10 -4.94 12.50
N PHE A 267 3.20 -4.81 13.23
CA PHE A 267 4.01 -5.95 13.66
C PHE A 267 3.33 -6.79 14.75
N ILE A 268 2.33 -6.24 15.46
CA ILE A 268 1.47 -7.03 16.37
C ILE A 268 0.75 -8.13 15.58
N LEU A 269 0.35 -7.86 14.32
CA LEU A 269 -0.26 -8.89 13.48
C LEU A 269 0.69 -10.06 13.21
N ILE A 270 1.98 -9.78 12.98
CA ILE A 270 3.00 -10.82 12.78
C ILE A 270 3.16 -11.64 14.06
N PHE A 271 3.18 -10.98 15.22
CA PHE A 271 3.27 -11.65 16.51
C PHE A 271 2.09 -12.60 16.72
N ILE A 272 0.84 -12.14 16.55
CA ILE A 272 -0.36 -12.98 16.70
C ILE A 272 -0.37 -14.12 15.69
N TYR A 273 0.02 -13.87 14.43
CA TYR A 273 0.15 -14.90 13.40
C TYR A 273 1.09 -16.04 13.83
N TYR A 274 2.26 -15.71 14.36
CA TYR A 274 3.22 -16.71 14.81
C TYR A 274 2.86 -17.33 16.15
N LEU A 275 2.13 -16.62 17.03
CA LEU A 275 1.58 -17.19 18.24
C LEU A 275 0.59 -18.32 17.92
N ILE A 276 -0.29 -18.13 16.92
CA ILE A 276 -1.18 -19.19 16.43
C ILE A 276 -0.38 -20.38 15.89
N ASP A 277 0.67 -20.13 15.12
CA ASP A 277 1.52 -21.20 14.55
C ASP A 277 2.26 -21.99 15.64
N PHE A 278 2.77 -21.28 16.65
CA PHE A 278 3.39 -21.87 17.84
C PHE A 278 2.40 -22.72 18.65
N ILE A 279 1.19 -22.22 18.92
CA ILE A 279 0.15 -22.97 19.65
C ILE A 279 -0.24 -24.24 18.90
N LYS A 280 -0.34 -24.19 17.57
CA LYS A 280 -0.71 -25.36 16.74
C LYS A 280 0.36 -26.45 16.77
N ASN A 281 1.64 -26.10 16.67
CA ASN A 281 2.74 -27.06 16.58
C ASN A 281 4.05 -26.51 17.18
N PRO A 282 4.19 -26.47 18.53
CA PRO A 282 5.30 -25.78 19.17
C PRO A 282 6.66 -26.41 18.80
N ARG A 283 6.73 -27.74 18.73
CA ARG A 283 7.95 -28.47 18.35
C ARG A 283 8.42 -28.12 16.93
N LEU A 284 7.50 -28.05 15.97
CA LEU A 284 7.83 -27.70 14.59
C LEU A 284 8.25 -26.23 14.48
N PHE A 285 7.54 -25.35 15.17
CA PHE A 285 7.87 -23.92 15.21
C PHE A 285 9.28 -23.67 15.74
N ILE A 286 9.64 -24.27 16.89
CA ILE A 286 10.98 -24.13 17.48
C ILE A 286 12.06 -24.63 16.53
N ARG A 287 11.84 -25.79 15.91
CA ARG A 287 12.83 -26.43 15.02
C ARG A 287 13.04 -25.69 13.70
N VAL A 288 11.98 -25.10 13.14
CA VAL A 288 12.00 -24.60 11.75
C VAL A 288 11.98 -23.07 11.68
N LYS A 289 11.29 -22.38 12.57
CA LYS A 289 10.99 -20.95 12.43
C LYS A 289 11.67 -20.07 13.49
N LEU A 290 11.78 -20.55 14.73
CA LEU A 290 12.22 -19.71 15.85
C LEU A 290 13.56 -19.03 15.59
N LYS A 291 14.57 -19.76 15.10
CA LYS A 291 15.89 -19.18 14.80
C LYS A 291 15.78 -18.03 13.80
N ARG A 292 15.05 -18.22 12.70
CA ARG A 292 14.89 -17.19 11.67
C ARG A 292 14.21 -15.95 12.21
N LEU A 293 13.08 -16.14 12.88
CA LEU A 293 12.33 -15.04 13.47
C LEU A 293 13.20 -14.32 14.50
N PHE A 294 13.87 -15.05 15.39
CA PHE A 294 14.73 -14.46 16.41
C PHE A 294 15.82 -13.56 15.79
N ILE A 295 16.54 -14.03 14.76
CA ILE A 295 17.58 -13.22 14.10
C ILE A 295 16.98 -11.98 13.44
N ILE A 296 15.93 -12.14 12.63
CA ILE A 296 15.30 -11.02 11.91
C ILE A 296 14.76 -9.99 12.90
N PHE A 297 14.00 -10.41 13.91
CA PHE A 297 13.42 -9.53 14.91
C PHE A 297 14.46 -8.91 15.84
N SER A 298 15.59 -9.58 16.08
CA SER A 298 16.74 -8.96 16.77
C SER A 298 17.33 -7.81 15.97
N ILE A 299 17.52 -7.99 14.65
CA ILE A 299 17.97 -6.91 13.76
C ILE A 299 16.97 -5.76 13.78
N ILE A 300 15.66 -6.06 13.69
CA ILE A 300 14.61 -5.04 13.74
C ILE A 300 14.67 -4.27 15.06
N GLY A 301 14.62 -4.96 16.19
CA GLY A 301 14.60 -4.34 17.52
C GLY A 301 15.84 -3.51 17.81
N ILE A 302 17.03 -4.02 17.47
CA ILE A 302 18.29 -3.30 17.69
C ILE A 302 18.37 -2.07 16.79
N LEU A 303 18.13 -2.22 15.49
CA LEU A 303 18.30 -1.11 14.54
C LEU A 303 17.16 -0.09 14.57
N SER A 304 15.98 -0.43 15.13
CA SER A 304 14.90 0.54 15.39
C SER A 304 14.95 1.16 16.79
N SER A 305 15.90 0.74 17.64
CA SER A 305 16.02 1.21 19.03
C SER A 305 16.26 2.71 19.17
N TYR A 306 16.87 3.34 18.16
CA TYR A 306 17.06 4.80 18.14
C TYR A 306 15.75 5.58 18.36
N TYR A 307 14.60 4.97 18.05
CA TYR A 307 13.28 5.56 18.23
C TYR A 307 12.58 5.06 19.49
N TRP A 308 12.40 3.73 19.63
CA TRP A 308 11.54 3.20 20.69
C TRP A 308 12.21 3.16 22.05
N PHE A 309 13.54 3.09 22.10
CA PHE A 309 14.26 3.01 23.37
C PHE A 309 14.18 4.31 24.18
N PRO A 310 14.40 5.51 23.61
CA PRO A 310 14.15 6.78 24.30
C PRO A 310 12.71 6.90 24.83
N LEU A 311 11.71 6.53 24.02
CA LEU A 311 10.31 6.53 24.45
C LEU A 311 10.07 5.59 25.63
N MET A 312 10.70 4.41 25.63
CA MET A 312 10.60 3.47 26.75
C MET A 312 11.23 4.02 28.03
N LEU A 313 12.35 4.74 27.92
CA LEU A 313 12.96 5.43 29.06
C LEU A 313 12.03 6.52 29.61
N ASP A 314 11.38 7.29 28.74
CA ASP A 314 10.41 8.31 29.17
C ASP A 314 9.23 7.67 29.90
N ILE A 315 8.70 6.55 29.41
CA ILE A 315 7.64 5.79 30.07
C ILE A 315 8.07 5.28 31.45
N ILE A 316 9.31 4.79 31.58
CA ILE A 316 9.83 4.30 32.87
C ILE A 316 10.01 5.46 33.87
N ASN A 317 10.52 6.60 33.40
CA ASN A 317 10.85 7.75 34.25
C ASN A 317 9.62 8.58 34.65
N PHE A 318 8.66 8.74 33.75
CA PHE A 318 7.51 9.64 33.93
C PHE A 318 6.16 8.91 34.04
N GLY A 319 6.14 7.59 33.80
CA GLY A 319 4.92 6.81 33.73
C GLY A 319 4.24 6.88 32.35
N PHE A 320 3.12 6.18 32.22
CA PHE A 320 2.29 6.17 31.02
C PHE A 320 0.82 6.15 31.39
N GLU A 321 0.06 7.06 30.79
CA GLU A 321 -1.40 7.09 30.88
C GLU A 321 -1.99 7.07 29.47
N SER A 322 -2.91 6.13 29.21
CA SER A 322 -3.59 6.04 27.92
C SER A 322 -4.84 6.90 27.92
N HIS A 323 -4.82 7.99 27.16
CA HIS A 323 -6.01 8.80 26.89
C HIS A 323 -6.72 8.41 25.59
N GLN A 324 -6.42 7.24 25.03
CA GLN A 324 -7.04 6.79 23.77
C GLN A 324 -8.56 6.66 23.89
N ASN A 325 -9.08 6.46 25.09
CA ASN A 325 -10.51 6.36 25.40
C ASN A 325 -11.28 7.60 24.93
N HIS A 326 -10.65 8.77 24.93
CA HIS A 326 -11.28 10.03 24.49
C HIS A 326 -11.53 10.07 22.98
N PHE A 327 -10.84 9.23 22.21
CA PHE A 327 -10.92 9.19 20.76
C PHE A 327 -11.76 8.02 20.24
N ILE A 328 -12.40 7.25 21.13
CA ILE A 328 -13.22 6.12 20.72
C ILE A 328 -14.56 6.62 20.17
N ARG A 329 -14.78 6.38 18.89
CA ARG A 329 -16.03 6.67 18.18
C ARG A 329 -16.88 5.41 18.08
N GLY A 330 -18.21 5.57 17.96
CA GLY A 330 -19.15 4.43 17.94
C GLY A 330 -18.83 3.35 16.91
N GLY A 331 -18.28 3.73 15.74
CA GLY A 331 -17.89 2.78 14.68
C GLY A 331 -16.75 1.83 15.04
N ILE A 332 -16.02 2.06 16.14
CA ILE A 332 -14.94 1.16 16.59
C ILE A 332 -15.50 -0.16 17.12
N ILE A 333 -16.76 -0.21 17.55
CA ILE A 333 -17.41 -1.44 18.04
C ILE A 333 -17.90 -2.32 16.87
N GLU A 334 -17.96 -1.77 15.65
CA GLU A 334 -18.47 -2.49 14.49
C GLU A 334 -17.49 -3.56 14.01
N MET A 335 -18.03 -4.74 13.69
CA MET A 335 -17.22 -5.84 13.15
C MET A 335 -16.74 -5.52 11.73
N PRO A 336 -15.49 -5.91 11.36
CA PRO A 336 -14.88 -5.60 10.06
C PRO A 336 -15.72 -5.91 8.83
N LEU A 337 -16.61 -6.91 8.90
CA LEU A 337 -17.43 -7.35 7.78
C LEU A 337 -18.71 -6.50 7.61
N TYR A 338 -19.24 -5.93 8.69
CA TYR A 338 -20.56 -5.30 8.67
C TYR A 338 -20.64 -4.11 7.70
N VAL A 339 -19.61 -3.26 7.71
CA VAL A 339 -19.54 -2.04 6.88
C VAL A 339 -19.44 -2.35 5.38
N TYR A 340 -18.95 -3.53 5.01
CA TYR A 340 -18.60 -3.86 3.63
C TYR A 340 -19.49 -4.94 3.01
N ILE A 341 -20.59 -5.36 3.65
CA ILE A 341 -21.64 -6.19 3.03
C ILE A 341 -22.77 -5.27 2.55
N THR A 342 -22.47 -4.42 1.58
CA THR A 342 -23.45 -3.59 0.87
C THR A 342 -23.48 -4.04 -0.60
N PRO A 343 -24.55 -3.78 -1.38
CA PRO A 343 -24.59 -4.16 -2.79
C PRO A 343 -23.74 -3.21 -3.65
N THR A 344 -22.43 -3.16 -3.37
CA THR A 344 -21.44 -2.32 -4.04
C THR A 344 -20.36 -3.17 -4.71
N LEU A 345 -19.62 -2.57 -5.64
CA LEU A 345 -18.56 -3.26 -6.36
C LEU A 345 -17.42 -3.73 -5.42
N ILE A 346 -17.09 -2.93 -4.41
CA ILE A 346 -16.08 -3.30 -3.42
C ILE A 346 -16.51 -4.54 -2.63
N SER A 347 -17.78 -4.64 -2.26
CA SER A 347 -18.31 -5.81 -1.54
C SER A 347 -18.21 -7.09 -2.37
N ILE A 348 -18.50 -7.02 -3.66
CA ILE A 348 -18.34 -8.17 -4.58
C ILE A 348 -16.87 -8.63 -4.62
N ILE A 349 -15.94 -7.68 -4.70
CA ILE A 349 -14.49 -7.95 -4.68
C ILE A 349 -14.08 -8.64 -3.38
N LEU A 350 -14.46 -8.05 -2.23
CA LEU A 350 -14.08 -8.54 -0.91
C LEU A 350 -14.68 -9.91 -0.62
N VAL A 351 -15.96 -10.14 -0.92
CA VAL A 351 -16.64 -11.43 -0.74
C VAL A 351 -16.02 -12.50 -1.63
N SER A 352 -15.73 -12.18 -2.89
CA SER A 352 -15.08 -13.11 -3.82
C SER A 352 -13.67 -13.49 -3.34
N GLY A 353 -12.92 -12.51 -2.80
CA GLY A 353 -11.63 -12.74 -2.17
C GLY A 353 -11.74 -13.65 -0.94
N ALA A 354 -12.65 -13.33 -0.01
CA ALA A 354 -12.90 -14.13 1.19
C ALA A 354 -13.30 -15.58 0.85
N PHE A 355 -14.24 -15.75 -0.09
CA PHE A 355 -14.68 -17.06 -0.55
C PHE A 355 -13.51 -17.88 -1.10
N TYR A 356 -12.68 -17.28 -1.94
CA TYR A 356 -11.51 -17.95 -2.48
C TYR A 356 -10.51 -18.37 -1.39
N LEU A 357 -10.24 -17.49 -0.43
CA LEU A 357 -9.33 -17.78 0.68
C LEU A 357 -9.82 -18.96 1.54
N ILE A 358 -11.13 -19.06 1.76
CA ILE A 358 -11.75 -20.17 2.50
C ILE A 358 -11.65 -21.47 1.69
N VAL A 359 -12.07 -21.45 0.43
CA VAL A 359 -12.12 -22.65 -0.42
C VAL A 359 -10.72 -23.22 -0.68
N LYS A 360 -9.71 -22.36 -0.86
CA LYS A 360 -8.33 -22.77 -1.17
C LYS A 360 -7.39 -22.83 0.03
N PHE A 361 -7.91 -22.65 1.24
CA PHE A 361 -7.12 -22.67 2.48
C PHE A 361 -6.23 -23.91 2.66
N ARG A 362 -6.73 -25.09 2.26
CA ARG A 362 -6.01 -26.36 2.41
C ARG A 362 -5.07 -26.69 1.26
N ASP A 363 -5.35 -26.13 0.08
CA ASP A 363 -4.69 -26.52 -1.17
C ASP A 363 -3.43 -25.69 -1.45
N GLU A 364 -3.45 -24.41 -1.07
CA GLU A 364 -2.43 -23.45 -1.50
C GLU A 364 -1.75 -22.80 -0.30
N LYS A 365 -0.41 -22.88 -0.27
CA LYS A 365 0.40 -22.39 0.86
C LYS A 365 0.20 -20.89 1.12
N ASP A 366 0.27 -20.06 0.07
CA ASP A 366 0.10 -18.62 0.22
C ASP A 366 -1.30 -18.26 0.73
N ILE A 367 -2.32 -18.98 0.25
CA ILE A 367 -3.71 -18.80 0.69
C ILE A 367 -3.86 -19.17 2.17
N LYS A 368 -3.22 -20.25 2.62
CA LYS A 368 -3.16 -20.60 4.03
C LYS A 368 -2.54 -19.49 4.89
N ILE A 369 -1.46 -18.86 4.42
CA ILE A 369 -0.81 -17.73 5.11
C ILE A 369 -1.79 -16.56 5.22
N LEU A 370 -2.40 -16.14 4.10
CA LEU A 370 -3.36 -15.04 4.04
C LEU A 370 -4.57 -15.28 4.97
N THR A 371 -5.14 -16.49 4.97
CA THR A 371 -6.27 -16.84 5.85
C THR A 371 -5.86 -16.82 7.33
N ASN A 372 -4.67 -17.32 7.68
CA ASN A 372 -4.18 -17.22 9.05
C ASN A 372 -3.94 -15.75 9.48
N LEU A 373 -3.54 -14.86 8.56
CA LEU A 373 -3.44 -13.43 8.84
C LEU A 373 -4.81 -12.79 9.06
N ILE A 374 -5.85 -13.21 8.34
CA ILE A 374 -7.25 -12.80 8.63
C ILE A 374 -7.64 -13.23 10.04
N ILE A 375 -7.37 -14.49 10.42
CA ILE A 375 -7.67 -14.99 11.77
C ILE A 375 -6.94 -14.15 12.82
N SER A 376 -5.66 -13.83 12.57
CA SER A 376 -4.85 -12.98 13.47
C SER A 376 -5.44 -11.58 13.62
N ASN A 377 -5.96 -11.01 12.52
CA ASN A 377 -6.65 -9.73 12.52
C ASN A 377 -7.93 -9.79 13.39
N PHE A 378 -8.76 -10.82 13.23
CA PHE A 378 -9.94 -11.03 14.07
C PHE A 378 -9.61 -11.21 15.56
N ILE A 379 -8.51 -11.89 15.89
CA ILE A 379 -8.05 -12.01 17.28
C ILE A 379 -7.68 -10.63 17.84
N ILE A 380 -6.98 -9.79 17.09
CA ILE A 380 -6.65 -8.42 17.51
C ILE A 380 -7.92 -7.59 17.71
N TYR A 381 -8.89 -7.69 16.80
CA TYR A 381 -10.20 -7.07 16.96
C TYR A 381 -10.89 -7.52 18.25
N PHE A 382 -10.91 -8.81 18.52
CA PHE A 382 -11.53 -9.35 19.73
C PHE A 382 -10.81 -8.89 21.01
N ILE A 383 -9.48 -8.86 21.01
CA ILE A 383 -8.68 -8.28 22.10
C ILE A 383 -9.03 -6.80 22.28
N GLY A 384 -9.23 -6.06 21.18
CA GLY A 384 -9.64 -4.66 21.19
C GLY A 384 -10.99 -4.43 21.84
N LEU A 385 -11.99 -5.26 21.51
CA LEU A 385 -13.31 -5.21 22.12
C LEU A 385 -13.26 -5.55 23.62
N ILE A 386 -12.46 -6.55 24.01
CA ILE A 386 -12.22 -6.85 25.43
C ILE A 386 -11.56 -5.64 26.12
N GLY A 387 -10.56 -5.03 25.47
CA GLY A 387 -9.89 -3.83 25.95
C GLY A 387 -10.87 -2.70 26.24
N ILE A 388 -11.83 -2.45 25.36
CA ILE A 388 -12.90 -1.47 25.60
C ILE A 388 -13.69 -1.83 26.86
N LEU A 389 -14.10 -3.09 27.02
CA LEU A 389 -14.91 -3.53 28.16
C LEU A 389 -14.19 -3.37 29.51
N VAL A 390 -12.86 -3.53 29.55
CA VAL A 390 -12.07 -3.41 30.78
C VAL A 390 -11.44 -2.03 30.96
N GLY A 391 -11.81 -1.04 30.14
CA GLY A 391 -11.30 0.33 30.23
C GLY A 391 -9.88 0.55 29.69
N PHE A 392 -9.34 -0.45 28.97
CA PHE A 392 -8.01 -0.44 28.35
C PHE A 392 -8.09 -0.69 26.83
N PRO A 393 -8.80 0.16 26.08
CA PRO A 393 -8.99 -0.02 24.65
C PRO A 393 -7.67 0.11 23.89
N ILE A 394 -7.57 -0.66 22.82
CA ILE A 394 -6.49 -0.57 21.84
C ILE A 394 -7.08 -0.13 20.50
N MET A 395 -6.26 0.53 19.67
CA MET A 395 -6.61 0.98 18.31
C MET A 395 -6.70 -0.19 17.31
N HIS A 396 -7.59 -1.14 17.57
CA HIS A 396 -7.78 -2.34 16.76
C HIS A 396 -8.41 -2.04 15.39
N ASP A 397 -9.17 -0.94 15.27
CA ASP A 397 -9.70 -0.39 14.03
C ASP A 397 -8.61 -0.10 12.98
N ARG A 398 -7.40 0.25 13.43
CA ARG A 398 -6.24 0.48 12.56
C ARG A 398 -5.82 -0.76 11.76
N PHE A 399 -6.30 -1.95 12.11
CA PHE A 399 -6.06 -3.19 11.38
C PHE A 399 -7.10 -3.48 10.29
N LEU A 400 -8.20 -2.71 10.20
CA LEU A 400 -9.20 -2.83 9.14
C LEU A 400 -8.59 -2.76 7.73
N PRO A 401 -7.68 -1.81 7.42
CA PRO A 401 -7.09 -1.72 6.09
C PRO A 401 -6.28 -2.97 5.74
N ILE A 402 -5.63 -3.63 6.72
CA ILE A 402 -4.92 -4.88 6.50
C ILE A 402 -5.90 -6.00 6.14
N PHE A 403 -7.01 -6.10 6.87
CA PHE A 403 -8.06 -7.08 6.57
C PHE A 403 -8.58 -6.92 5.14
N LEU A 404 -8.97 -5.70 4.75
CA LEU A 404 -9.43 -5.41 3.40
C LEU A 404 -8.36 -5.69 2.35
N TYR A 405 -7.09 -5.40 2.67
CA TYR A 405 -5.99 -5.67 1.77
C TYR A 405 -5.80 -7.16 1.50
N ILE A 406 -5.87 -8.00 2.55
CA ILE A 406 -5.78 -9.45 2.40
C ILE A 406 -6.91 -9.99 1.51
N LEU A 407 -8.13 -9.46 1.65
CA LEU A 407 -9.25 -9.84 0.78
C LEU A 407 -9.04 -9.41 -0.67
N ILE A 408 -8.48 -8.22 -0.91
CA ILE A 408 -8.09 -7.79 -2.27
C ILE A 408 -7.03 -8.70 -2.88
N ILE A 409 -6.06 -9.17 -2.09
CA ILE A 409 -5.06 -10.13 -2.56
C ILE A 409 -5.75 -11.43 -3.00
N GLY A 410 -6.66 -11.95 -2.16
CA GLY A 410 -7.50 -13.11 -2.49
C GLY A 410 -8.28 -12.90 -3.79
N PHE A 411 -8.91 -11.72 -3.95
CA PHE A 411 -9.63 -11.37 -5.17
C PHE A 411 -8.72 -11.34 -6.39
N GLY A 412 -7.56 -10.67 -6.32
CA GLY A 412 -6.64 -10.55 -7.43
C GLY A 412 -6.16 -11.91 -7.94
N ILE A 413 -5.94 -12.86 -7.03
CA ILE A 413 -5.56 -14.24 -7.37
C ILE A 413 -6.73 -14.98 -8.03
N VAL A 414 -7.91 -15.00 -7.41
CA VAL A 414 -9.07 -15.73 -7.94
C VAL A 414 -9.53 -15.15 -9.28
N TYR A 415 -9.49 -13.84 -9.44
CA TYR A 415 -9.86 -13.16 -10.67
C TYR A 415 -9.06 -13.68 -11.86
N ILE A 416 -7.72 -13.72 -11.74
CA ILE A 416 -6.85 -14.22 -12.81
C ILE A 416 -7.03 -15.73 -13.01
N LYS A 417 -7.13 -16.51 -11.93
CA LYS A 417 -7.31 -17.97 -12.02
C LYS A 417 -8.65 -18.36 -12.63
N PHE A 418 -9.72 -17.62 -12.34
CA PHE A 418 -11.04 -17.84 -12.88
C PHE A 418 -11.05 -17.71 -14.41
N PHE A 419 -10.52 -16.61 -14.95
CA PHE A 419 -10.43 -16.44 -16.41
C PHE A 419 -9.46 -17.44 -17.06
N ALA A 420 -8.38 -17.82 -16.37
CA ALA A 420 -7.49 -18.88 -16.86
C ALA A 420 -8.21 -20.25 -16.90
N PHE A 421 -9.06 -20.54 -15.92
CA PHE A 421 -9.89 -21.74 -15.87
C PHE A 421 -10.92 -21.75 -17.01
N LEU A 422 -11.67 -20.66 -17.20
CA LEU A 422 -12.63 -20.51 -18.30
C LEU A 422 -11.99 -20.72 -19.68
N ASN A 423 -10.74 -20.27 -19.84
CA ASN A 423 -10.00 -20.42 -21.09
C ASN A 423 -9.52 -21.87 -21.33
N LYS A 424 -9.25 -22.64 -20.26
CA LYS A 424 -8.81 -24.04 -20.35
C LYS A 424 -9.99 -24.99 -20.58
N GLN A 425 -11.11 -24.76 -19.90
CA GLN A 425 -12.27 -25.60 -20.05
C GLN A 425 -13.01 -25.27 -21.36
N LYS A 426 -12.81 -26.10 -22.39
CA LYS A 426 -13.71 -26.19 -23.55
C LYS A 426 -15.17 -26.54 -23.15
N VAL A 427 -15.38 -26.91 -21.89
CA VAL A 427 -16.57 -27.55 -21.30
C VAL A 427 -17.74 -26.59 -21.13
N LEU A 428 -17.50 -25.28 -20.95
CA LEU A 428 -18.62 -24.36 -20.99
C LEU A 428 -19.06 -24.19 -22.44
N ASN A 429 -20.36 -24.39 -22.69
CA ASN A 429 -21.08 -24.01 -23.92
C ASN A 429 -21.08 -22.47 -24.14
N LEU A 430 -20.02 -21.79 -23.73
CA LEU A 430 -19.76 -20.40 -24.10
C LEU A 430 -19.66 -20.34 -25.62
N PRO A 431 -20.41 -19.42 -26.26
CA PRO A 431 -20.25 -19.12 -27.67
C PRO A 431 -18.78 -18.94 -28.03
N LYS A 432 -18.37 -19.47 -29.19
CA LYS A 432 -16.98 -19.39 -29.69
C LYS A 432 -16.45 -17.95 -29.62
N VAL A 433 -17.30 -16.97 -29.94
CA VAL A 433 -16.98 -15.54 -29.86
C VAL A 433 -16.57 -15.10 -28.45
N ILE A 434 -17.25 -15.58 -27.40
CA ILE A 434 -16.88 -15.24 -26.01
C ILE A 434 -15.56 -15.91 -25.65
N ARG A 435 -15.42 -17.20 -25.97
CA ARG A 435 -14.22 -17.99 -25.68
C ARG A 435 -12.96 -17.36 -26.28
N ASP A 436 -13.02 -16.99 -27.56
CA ASP A 436 -11.91 -16.36 -28.29
C ASP A 436 -11.56 -14.96 -27.75
N ASN A 437 -12.46 -14.34 -26.96
CA ASN A 437 -12.30 -13.00 -26.41
C ASN A 437 -12.20 -12.95 -24.86
N LEU A 438 -12.16 -14.08 -24.15
CA LEU A 438 -12.16 -14.11 -22.67
C LEU A 438 -11.07 -13.23 -22.04
N ASN A 439 -9.85 -13.26 -22.58
CA ASN A 439 -8.76 -12.39 -22.09
C ASN A 439 -9.09 -10.90 -22.26
N LYS A 440 -9.77 -10.51 -23.34
CA LYS A 440 -10.19 -9.11 -23.55
C LYS A 440 -11.30 -8.73 -22.58
N ILE A 441 -12.28 -9.62 -22.39
CA ILE A 441 -13.39 -9.41 -21.45
C ILE A 441 -12.84 -9.19 -20.04
N MET A 442 -11.92 -10.06 -19.58
CA MET A 442 -11.20 -9.88 -18.32
C MET A 442 -10.58 -8.47 -18.25
N ILE A 443 -9.73 -8.12 -19.22
CA ILE A 443 -9.05 -6.82 -19.23
C ILE A 443 -10.06 -5.65 -19.18
N TYR A 444 -11.13 -5.69 -19.99
CA TYR A 444 -12.14 -4.64 -20.00
C TYR A 444 -12.89 -4.54 -18.69
N LEU A 445 -13.31 -5.66 -18.10
CA LEU A 445 -13.99 -5.65 -16.81
C LEU A 445 -13.11 -5.01 -15.73
N LEU A 446 -11.82 -5.39 -15.67
CA LEU A 446 -10.88 -4.81 -14.72
C LEU A 446 -10.79 -3.29 -14.89
N ILE A 447 -10.58 -2.80 -16.11
CA ILE A 447 -10.42 -1.36 -16.37
C ILE A 447 -11.71 -0.59 -16.12
N ILE A 448 -12.87 -1.12 -16.55
CA ILE A 448 -14.16 -0.48 -16.31
C ILE A 448 -14.40 -0.34 -14.81
N SER A 449 -14.10 -1.39 -14.02
CA SER A 449 -14.15 -1.32 -12.56
C SER A 449 -13.24 -0.24 -11.99
N ILE A 450 -12.01 -0.11 -12.51
CA ILE A 450 -11.05 0.92 -12.08
C ILE A 450 -11.55 2.32 -12.40
N VAL A 451 -12.00 2.54 -13.64
CA VAL A 451 -12.51 3.83 -14.15
C VAL A 451 -13.74 4.25 -13.35
N TYR A 452 -14.71 3.35 -13.20
CA TYR A 452 -15.93 3.60 -12.45
C TYR A 452 -15.64 3.92 -10.98
N GLN A 453 -14.82 3.12 -10.30
CA GLN A 453 -14.53 3.35 -8.89
C GLN A 453 -13.73 4.64 -8.68
N ASN A 454 -12.75 4.97 -9.54
CA ASN A 454 -12.02 6.23 -9.43
C ASN A 454 -12.91 7.46 -9.69
N PHE A 455 -13.92 7.34 -10.57
CA PHE A 455 -14.95 8.37 -10.71
C PHE A 455 -15.72 8.57 -9.40
N VAL A 456 -16.20 7.47 -8.78
CA VAL A 456 -16.88 7.51 -7.47
C VAL A 456 -15.97 8.11 -6.40
N ASN A 457 -14.71 7.67 -6.31
CA ASN A 457 -13.75 8.16 -5.33
C ASN A 457 -13.51 9.67 -5.47
N THR A 458 -13.33 10.15 -6.71
CA THR A 458 -13.13 11.58 -6.99
C THR A 458 -14.35 12.39 -6.55
N ARG A 459 -15.55 11.91 -6.86
CA ARG A 459 -16.79 12.58 -6.49
C ARG A 459 -17.00 12.60 -4.97
N ASN A 460 -16.67 11.51 -4.27
CA ASN A 460 -16.74 11.45 -2.82
C ASN A 460 -15.73 12.41 -2.17
N LEU A 461 -14.50 12.43 -2.67
CA LEU A 461 -13.46 13.35 -2.20
C LEU A 461 -13.81 14.82 -2.42
N TYR A 462 -14.61 15.14 -3.43
CA TYR A 462 -15.11 16.51 -3.63
C TYR A 462 -16.20 16.90 -2.62
N LYS A 463 -16.98 15.93 -2.14
CA LYS A 463 -18.08 16.18 -1.19
C LYS A 463 -17.60 16.33 0.25
N SER A 464 -16.45 15.72 0.59
CA SER A 464 -15.74 15.93 1.86
C SER A 464 -14.94 17.22 1.78
#